data_AF-L9L636-F1
#
_entry.id   AF-L9L636-F1
#
_cell.length_a   1.000
_cell.length_b   1.000
_cell.length_c   1.000
_cell.angle_alpha   90.00
_cell.angle_beta   90.00
_cell.angle_gamma   90.00
#
_symmetry.space_group_name_H-M   'P 1'
#
loop_
_entity.id
_entity.type
_entity.pdbx_description
1 polymer ?
#
loop_
_entity_poly.entity_id
_entity_poly.type
_entity_poly.pdbx_seq_one_letter_code
_entity_poly.pdbx_strand_id
1 'polypeptide(L)'
;MPKKLLLMATINDCFISARGYTATLDNFAKTTFDAIYKTYSYLTPSLWKETKFTKSPYWEFTEHLDKTHTRDFFMQRTQTPAVARTQDFNTRKIKCIKLEKK
;
A
#
# COMPACT_ATOMS: atom_id res chain seq x y z
N MET A 1 -12.78 -13.82 -9.81
CA MET A 1 -11.73 -12.83 -9.46
C MET A 1 -11.07 -12.12 -10.64
N PRO A 2 -10.74 -12.73 -11.81
CA PRO A 2 -9.97 -12.02 -12.85
C PRO A 2 -10.74 -10.83 -13.42
N LYS A 3 -12.06 -10.98 -13.62
CA LYS A 3 -12.94 -9.96 -14.16
C LYS A 3 -12.87 -8.63 -13.39
N LYS A 4 -12.88 -8.66 -12.06
CA LYS A 4 -12.85 -7.44 -11.25
C LYS A 4 -11.50 -6.71 -11.36
N LEU A 5 -10.40 -7.47 -11.40
CA LEU A 5 -9.06 -6.91 -11.51
C LEU A 5 -8.84 -6.28 -12.90
N LEU A 6 -9.31 -6.95 -13.97
CA LEU A 6 -9.24 -6.42 -15.33
C LEU A 6 -10.10 -5.17 -15.53
N LEU A 7 -11.29 -5.12 -14.93
CA LEU A 7 -12.13 -3.92 -14.92
C LEU A 7 -11.44 -2.74 -14.20
N MET A 8 -10.75 -3.00 -13.09
CA MET A 8 -9.97 -1.96 -12.39
C MET A 8 -8.79 -1.47 -13.23
N ALA A 9 -8.18 -2.35 -14.03
CA ALA A 9 -7.14 -2.00 -14.99
C ALA A 9 -7.69 -1.37 -16.29
N THR A 10 -9.00 -1.17 -16.41
CA THR A 10 -9.68 -0.64 -17.62
C THR A 10 -9.38 -1.46 -18.88
N ILE A 11 -9.21 -2.78 -18.73
CA ILE A 11 -9.01 -3.71 -19.86
C ILE A 11 -10.39 -4.23 -20.29
N ASN A 12 -10.85 -3.82 -21.48
CA ASN A 12 -12.19 -4.14 -21.98
C ASN A 12 -12.33 -5.61 -22.41
N ASP A 13 -11.42 -6.07 -23.28
CA ASP A 13 -11.47 -7.41 -23.86
C ASP A 13 -10.10 -8.10 -23.75
N CYS A 14 -10.07 -9.28 -23.14
CA CYS A 14 -8.86 -10.07 -22.96
C CYS A 14 -9.18 -11.57 -22.86
N PHE A 15 -8.46 -12.38 -23.63
CA PHE A 15 -8.51 -13.83 -23.48
C PHE A 15 -7.62 -14.27 -22.32
N ILE A 16 -8.16 -15.09 -21.42
CA ILE A 16 -7.45 -15.55 -20.22
C ILE A 16 -7.37 -17.07 -20.27
N SER A 17 -6.17 -17.59 -20.06
CA SER A 17 -5.96 -19.00 -19.74
C SER A 17 -5.25 -19.08 -18.40
N ALA A 18 -5.62 -20.07 -17.59
CA ALA A 18 -4.99 -20.32 -16.31
C ALA A 18 -4.66 -21.81 -16.22
N ARG A 19 -3.44 -22.11 -15.79
CA ARG A 19 -2.92 -23.48 -15.62
C ARG A 19 -2.23 -23.57 -14.26
N GLY A 20 -2.40 -24.70 -13.58
CA GLY A 20 -1.86 -24.93 -12.23
C GLY A 20 -2.95 -24.81 -11.15
N TYR A 21 -2.55 -24.48 -9.92
CA TYR A 21 -3.44 -24.47 -8.76
C TYR A 21 -4.32 -23.21 -8.69
N THR A 22 -5.35 -23.20 -9.54
CA THR A 22 -6.32 -22.10 -9.67
C THR A 22 -7.44 -22.15 -8.63
N ALA A 23 -7.52 -23.21 -7.82
CA ALA A 23 -8.54 -23.39 -6.79
C ALA A 23 -8.41 -22.37 -5.65
N THR A 24 -7.19 -21.93 -5.34
CA THR A 24 -6.97 -20.84 -4.36
C THR A 24 -7.08 -19.47 -5.00
N LEU A 25 -7.88 -18.63 -4.36
CA LEU A 25 -8.12 -17.26 -4.77
C LEU A 25 -6.84 -16.41 -4.80
N ASP A 26 -6.00 -16.52 -3.77
CA ASP A 26 -4.81 -15.69 -3.59
C ASP A 26 -3.80 -15.89 -4.74
N ASN A 27 -3.49 -17.15 -5.08
CA ASN A 27 -2.60 -17.47 -6.18
C ASN A 27 -3.13 -16.92 -7.50
N PHE A 28 -4.42 -17.08 -7.76
CA PHE A 28 -5.05 -16.60 -9.00
C PHE A 28 -5.01 -15.07 -9.10
N ALA A 29 -5.24 -14.36 -8.00
CA ALA A 29 -5.14 -12.89 -7.95
C ALA A 29 -3.70 -12.41 -8.21
N LYS A 30 -2.72 -13.03 -7.55
CA LYS A 30 -1.30 -12.71 -7.73
C LYS A 30 -0.83 -12.95 -9.17
N THR A 31 -1.18 -14.09 -9.76
CA THR A 31 -0.81 -14.39 -11.16
C THR A 31 -1.44 -13.40 -12.13
N THR A 32 -2.70 -13.00 -11.91
CA THR A 32 -3.36 -12.00 -12.78
C THR A 32 -2.68 -10.64 -12.67
N PHE A 33 -2.33 -10.21 -11.46
CA PHE A 33 -1.60 -8.96 -11.24
C PHE A 33 -0.21 -8.98 -11.89
N ASP A 34 0.54 -10.07 -11.70
CA ASP A 34 1.86 -10.25 -12.32
C ASP A 34 1.79 -10.23 -13.86
N ALA A 35 0.76 -10.85 -14.45
CA ALA A 35 0.54 -10.82 -15.89
C ALA A 35 0.34 -9.38 -16.42
N ILE A 36 -0.45 -8.55 -15.71
CA ILE A 36 -0.64 -7.13 -16.05
C ILE A 36 0.65 -6.34 -15.84
N TYR A 37 1.36 -6.56 -14.74
CA TYR A 37 2.65 -5.88 -14.50
C TYR A 37 3.65 -6.14 -15.64
N LYS A 38 3.74 -7.40 -16.09
CA LYS A 38 4.62 -7.80 -17.19
C LYS A 38 4.27 -7.15 -18.53
N THR A 39 3.06 -6.64 -18.75
CA THR A 39 2.74 -5.94 -20.01
C THR A 39 3.60 -4.69 -20.19
N TYR A 40 4.00 -4.02 -19.10
CA TYR A 40 4.94 -2.90 -19.16
C TYR A 40 6.39 -3.33 -19.37
N SER A 41 6.73 -4.58 -19.02
CA SER A 41 8.05 -5.16 -19.28
C SER A 41 8.21 -5.62 -20.73
N TYR A 42 7.11 -5.87 -21.46
CA TYR A 42 7.15 -6.23 -22.87
C TYR A 42 7.51 -5.02 -23.73
N LEU A 43 8.60 -5.15 -24.50
CA LEU A 43 9.08 -4.12 -25.40
C LEU A 43 8.51 -4.31 -26.81
N THR A 44 7.53 -3.48 -27.17
CA THR A 44 6.98 -3.43 -28.53
C THR A 44 7.84 -2.55 -29.45
N PRO A 45 7.87 -2.79 -30.78
CA PRO A 45 8.66 -2.00 -31.72
C PRO A 45 8.40 -0.50 -31.71
N SER A 46 7.20 -0.07 -31.29
CA SER A 46 6.85 1.33 -31.10
C SER A 46 7.64 2.01 -29.97
N LEU A 47 8.12 1.24 -29.00
CA LEU A 47 8.80 1.71 -27.79
C LEU A 47 10.33 1.57 -27.86
N TRP A 48 10.88 1.18 -29.02
CA TRP A 48 12.34 1.04 -29.23
C TRP A 48 13.09 2.37 -29.36
N LYS A 49 12.37 3.48 -29.53
CA LYS A 49 12.99 4.80 -29.60
C LYS A 49 13.65 5.13 -28.28
N GLU A 50 14.80 5.79 -28.33
CA GLU A 50 15.56 6.19 -27.15
C GLU A 50 14.71 7.07 -26.22
N THR A 51 14.60 6.66 -24.95
CA THR A 51 13.90 7.43 -23.92
C THR A 51 14.81 8.53 -23.41
N LYS A 52 14.36 9.79 -23.48
CA LYS A 52 15.06 10.91 -22.85
C LYS A 52 14.78 10.88 -21.35
N PHE A 53 15.80 10.56 -20.55
CA PHE A 53 15.70 10.60 -19.10
C PHE A 53 15.66 12.04 -18.61
N THR A 54 14.54 12.44 -18.01
CA THR A 54 14.41 13.70 -17.27
C THR A 54 14.88 13.50 -15.83
N LYS A 55 15.16 14.60 -15.11
CA LYS A 55 15.46 14.52 -13.68
C LYS A 55 14.24 13.92 -12.96
N SER A 56 14.49 13.24 -11.84
CA SER A 56 13.39 12.69 -11.06
C SER A 56 12.59 13.84 -10.41
N PRO A 57 11.25 13.72 -10.33
CA PRO A 57 10.42 14.76 -9.68
C PRO A 57 10.85 15.05 -8.24
N TYR A 58 11.33 14.02 -7.53
CA TYR A 58 11.86 14.19 -6.18
C TYR A 58 13.03 15.19 -6.15
N TRP A 59 13.94 15.08 -7.10
CA TRP A 59 15.09 15.98 -7.21
C TRP A 59 14.65 17.40 -7.57
N GLU A 60 13.75 17.56 -8.55
CA GLU A 60 13.28 18.88 -9.00
C GLU A 60 12.48 19.63 -7.94
N PHE A 61 11.67 18.93 -7.13
CA PHE A 61 10.79 19.53 -6.13
C PHE A 61 11.33 19.46 -4.69
N THR A 62 12.62 19.19 -4.50
CA THR A 62 13.26 19.06 -3.18
C THR A 62 12.89 20.23 -2.24
N GLU A 63 13.02 21.47 -2.72
CA GLU A 63 12.73 22.68 -1.92
C GLU A 63 11.26 22.77 -1.47
N HIS A 64 10.32 22.29 -2.30
CA HIS A 64 8.91 22.26 -1.95
C HIS A 64 8.62 21.18 -0.90
N LEU A 65 9.18 19.98 -1.09
CA LEU A 65 8.97 18.83 -0.21
C LEU A 65 9.51 19.10 1.20
N ASP A 66 10.68 19.72 1.34
CA ASP A 66 11.28 20.08 2.63
C ASP A 66 10.39 21.04 3.44
N LYS A 67 9.77 22.00 2.75
CA LYS A 67 8.86 22.98 3.36
C LYS A 67 7.55 22.34 3.81
N THR A 68 6.99 21.41 3.04
CA THR A 68 5.72 20.74 3.37
C THR A 68 5.87 19.66 4.45
N HIS A 69 6.94 18.85 4.41
CA HIS A 69 7.16 17.76 5.38
C HIS A 69 7.25 18.30 6.82
N THR A 70 7.86 19.47 7.00
CA THR A 70 7.95 20.12 8.31
C THR A 70 6.61 20.70 8.77
N ARG A 71 5.75 21.20 7.86
CA ARG A 71 4.48 21.83 8.22
C ARG A 71 3.42 20.83 8.68
N ASP A 72 3.33 19.67 8.02
CA ASP A 72 2.34 18.63 8.37
C ASP A 72 2.62 17.99 9.74
N PHE A 73 3.89 17.87 10.12
CA PHE A 73 4.30 17.38 11.44
C PHE A 73 3.95 18.37 12.57
N PHE A 74 3.93 19.68 12.30
CA PHE A 74 3.53 20.70 13.27
C PHE A 74 2.01 20.90 13.35
N MET A 75 1.27 20.71 12.24
CA MET A 75 -0.20 20.83 12.23
C MET A 75 -0.90 19.69 12.98
N GLN A 76 -0.32 18.49 13.05
CA GLN A 76 -0.88 17.40 13.86
C GLN A 76 -0.67 17.58 15.38
N ARG A 77 0.26 18.44 15.82
CA ARG A 77 0.55 18.63 17.25
C ARG A 77 -0.28 19.73 17.93
N THR A 78 -1.02 20.54 17.17
CA THR A 78 -1.76 21.70 17.71
C THR A 78 -3.28 21.50 17.86
N GLN A 79 -3.81 20.29 17.67
CA GLN A 79 -5.20 19.99 18.02
C GLN A 79 -5.36 18.69 18.82
N THR A 80 -5.15 18.78 20.14
CA THR A 80 -6.06 18.21 21.15
C THR A 80 -5.74 18.81 22.53
N PRO A 81 -6.58 19.69 23.10
CA PRO A 81 -6.59 19.91 24.53
C PRO A 81 -7.40 18.79 25.23
N ALA A 82 -6.76 18.18 26.24
CA ALA A 82 -7.36 17.45 27.37
C ALA A 82 -8.27 16.23 27.10
N VAL A 83 -7.69 15.02 27.14
CA VAL A 83 -8.31 13.87 27.83
C VAL A 83 -7.24 13.19 28.70
N ALA A 84 -7.18 13.61 29.95
CA ALA A 84 -6.57 12.83 31.02
C ALA A 84 -7.46 11.63 31.35
N ARG A 85 -6.81 10.53 31.78
CA ARG A 85 -7.33 9.26 32.33
C ARG A 85 -7.45 8.11 31.33
N THR A 86 -6.44 7.24 31.29
CA THR A 86 -6.47 5.87 31.88
C THR A 86 -5.20 5.09 31.50
N GLN A 87 -4.10 5.34 32.22
CA GLN A 87 -3.05 4.33 32.37
C GLN A 87 -3.43 3.45 33.56
N ASP A 88 -4.36 2.49 33.38
CA ASP A 88 -4.80 1.71 34.54
C ASP A 88 -5.39 0.32 34.23
N PHE A 89 -5.14 -0.24 33.05
CA PHE A 89 -5.68 -1.56 32.69
C PHE A 89 -4.70 -2.73 32.92
N ASN A 90 -3.39 -2.51 32.86
CA ASN A 90 -2.40 -3.59 33.00
C ASN A 90 -1.85 -3.79 34.42
N THR A 91 -2.20 -2.94 35.39
CA THR A 91 -1.84 -3.09 36.81
C THR A 91 -2.93 -3.78 37.63
N ARG A 92 -4.20 -3.76 37.20
CA ARG A 92 -5.32 -4.38 37.93
C ARG A 92 -5.45 -5.89 37.69
N LYS A 93 -4.97 -6.40 36.55
CA LYS A 93 -5.01 -7.85 36.24
C LYS A 93 -4.05 -8.68 37.11
N ILE A 94 -2.93 -8.10 37.54
CA ILE A 94 -1.93 -8.78 38.39
C ILE A 94 -2.39 -8.83 39.85
N LYS A 95 -3.14 -7.84 40.34
CA LYS A 95 -3.62 -7.80 41.73
C LYS A 95 -4.77 -8.79 41.99
N CYS A 96 -5.66 -9.01 41.03
CA CYS A 96 -6.75 -9.99 41.16
C CYS A 96 -6.24 -11.44 41.24
N ILE A 97 -5.17 -11.80 40.52
CA ILE A 97 -4.61 -13.17 40.56
C ILE A 97 -3.90 -13.46 41.91
N LYS A 98 -3.38 -12.43 42.59
CA LYS A 98 -2.66 -12.61 43.87
C LYS A 98 -3.58 -12.76 45.09
N LEU A 99 -4.85 -12.36 45.00
CA LEU A 99 -5.83 -12.45 46.09
C LEU A 99 -6.66 -13.74 46.08
N GLU A 100 -6.62 -14.51 44.99
CA GLU A 100 -7.36 -15.78 44.85
C GLU A 100 -6.53 -17.02 45.27
N LYS A 101 -5.28 -16.83 45.70
CA LYS A 101 -4.37 -17.91 46.15
C LYS A 101 -3.93 -17.77 47.61
N LYS A 102 -4.81 -17.31 48.49
CA LYS A 102 -4.59 -17.37 49.94
C LYS A 102 -5.83 -17.87 50.66
#